data_AF-A0A367FND8-F1
#
_entry.id   AF-A0A367FND8-F1
#
_cell.length_a   1.000
_cell.length_b   1.000
_cell.length_c   1.000
_cell.angle_alpha   90.00
_cell.angle_beta   90.00
_cell.angle_gamma   90.00
#
_symmetry.space_group_name_H-M   'P 1'
#
loop_
_entity.id
_entity.type
_entity.pdbx_description
1 polymer ?
#
loop_
_entity_poly.entity_id
_entity_poly.type
_entity_poly.pdbx_seq_one_letter_code
_entity_poly.pdbx_strand_id
1 'polypeptide(L)'
;MEQVDLRNRRALIGYIPRGNASDNRDGDSTLTATAALRRLVALLADGTGLEEFGEQCSSEFGISKASFTSMMHALRHTGLVEQTSFNHFAPSEDAHRLVDEGNERLLAAHLHARYLFFGEILCHLGKSATTSTLVAVAKDVYGYTQASNGEVRLRLSFLQDAGLVERVDWQRFRVTAAGRSFTKNLTLQLPVGAELEGIDPAGPQSAPPASVPAAVIAQLRQYGNVGTDSRDFEEAVAQAFAFLGFQAEHLGGSGRTDVLGIAQLATKDRYRIIVDAKSSGSGQVAESDVKFDALRDHKRKHKADHVVVVGPDFAPRLKNWAAENEVILLRIEDLATLLDQHSRNPMPLTELRDAFSRIDTFSDDLAERYQALERRSLLMRRIIDLAFQEAVDEDPVDDGYISVENIIYALRKEFTPRPSRQEVDELIAFLSSPVVAALESTKGRHKLIDSPRNLALRLAGLGGIVATS
;
A
#
# COMPACT_ATOMS: atom_id res chain seq x y z
N MET A 1 -8.86 25.31 3.93
CA MET A 1 -7.56 25.92 3.61
C MET A 1 -7.36 25.82 2.11
N GLU A 2 -6.85 26.85 1.46
CA GLU A 2 -6.55 26.78 0.02
C GLU A 2 -5.21 26.06 -0.21
N GLN A 3 -4.95 25.60 -1.45
CA GLN A 3 -3.69 24.91 -1.77
C GLN A 3 -2.45 25.79 -1.57
N VAL A 4 -2.60 27.11 -1.76
CA VAL A 4 -1.53 28.08 -1.49
C VAL A 4 -1.18 28.08 0.01
N ASP A 5 -2.18 28.12 0.89
CA ASP A 5 -1.98 28.05 2.35
C ASP A 5 -1.32 26.74 2.76
N LEU A 6 -1.80 25.62 2.19
CA LEU A 6 -1.28 24.28 2.48
C LEU A 6 0.19 24.14 2.07
N ARG A 7 0.61 24.73 0.94
CA ARG A 7 2.00 24.73 0.47
C ARG A 7 2.92 25.68 1.26
N ASN A 8 2.35 26.71 1.89
CA ASN A 8 3.09 27.69 2.69
C ASN A 8 3.19 27.34 4.18
N ARG A 9 2.70 26.15 4.58
CA ARG A 9 2.88 25.64 5.95
C ARG A 9 4.35 25.47 6.31
N ARG A 10 4.63 25.41 7.61
CA ARG A 10 6.00 25.28 8.12
C ARG A 10 6.57 23.90 7.84
N ALA A 11 7.84 23.89 7.45
CA ALA A 11 8.59 22.67 7.20
C ALA A 11 8.94 21.92 8.49
N LEU A 12 9.50 22.60 9.49
CA LEU A 12 10.03 21.97 10.70
C LEU A 12 9.12 22.22 11.90
N ILE A 13 8.84 21.15 12.67
CA ILE A 13 8.19 21.30 13.98
C ILE A 13 9.21 21.79 15.01
N GLY A 14 10.44 21.27 14.95
CA GLY A 14 11.51 21.63 15.87
C GLY A 14 11.55 20.75 17.13
N TYR A 15 12.22 21.26 18.16
CA TYR A 15 12.53 20.48 19.36
C TYR A 15 11.38 20.50 20.37
N ILE A 16 10.90 19.32 20.76
CA ILE A 16 9.93 19.12 21.85
C ILE A 16 10.59 18.20 22.89
N PRO A 17 10.84 18.67 24.13
CA PRO A 17 11.49 17.87 25.15
C PRO A 17 10.60 16.73 25.64
N ARG A 18 11.18 15.57 25.88
CA ARG A 18 10.44 14.37 26.35
C ARG A 18 10.89 13.84 27.72
N GLY A 19 11.75 14.60 28.42
CA GLY A 19 12.38 14.21 29.68
C GLY A 19 13.63 13.34 29.50
N ASN A 20 14.52 13.34 30.50
CA ASN A 20 15.69 12.45 30.55
C ASN A 20 15.32 11.09 31.16
N ALA A 21 15.82 9.99 30.57
CA ALA A 21 15.62 8.63 31.07
C ALA A 21 16.52 8.26 32.28
N SER A 22 17.20 9.23 32.90
CA SER A 22 18.30 8.96 33.84
C SER A 22 17.88 8.42 35.21
N ASP A 23 16.58 8.33 35.52
CA ASP A 23 16.09 7.78 36.80
C ASP A 23 15.38 6.41 36.68
N ASN A 24 15.24 5.84 35.49
CA ASN A 24 14.69 4.49 35.33
C ASN A 24 15.63 3.58 34.54
N ARG A 25 16.03 2.47 35.18
CA ARG A 25 16.95 1.44 34.65
C ARG A 25 16.36 0.56 33.53
N ASP A 26 15.28 0.96 32.89
CA ASP A 26 14.73 0.32 31.70
C ASP A 26 14.48 1.40 30.63
N GLY A 27 15.28 1.36 29.57
CA GLY A 27 15.42 2.44 28.59
C GLY A 27 14.22 2.62 27.65
N ASP A 28 13.20 3.32 28.11
CA ASP A 28 12.16 3.93 27.26
C ASP A 28 11.94 5.40 27.67
N SER A 29 11.83 6.31 26.71
CA SER A 29 11.63 7.75 26.97
C SER A 29 10.34 8.02 27.77
N THR A 30 10.36 8.97 28.73
CA THR A 30 9.32 9.13 29.76
C THR A 30 8.00 9.79 29.31
N LEU A 31 7.95 10.55 28.21
CA LEU A 31 6.70 11.17 27.69
C LEU A 31 6.56 11.05 26.17
N THR A 32 5.32 10.90 25.68
CA THR A 32 5.00 11.09 24.26
C THR A 32 5.09 12.57 23.87
N ALA A 33 5.16 12.87 22.57
CA ALA A 33 5.22 14.26 22.10
C ALA A 33 3.96 15.05 22.50
N THR A 34 2.78 14.41 22.44
CA THR A 34 1.52 15.02 22.85
C THR A 34 1.49 15.30 24.35
N ALA A 35 1.92 14.33 25.16
CA ALA A 35 2.01 14.50 26.60
C ALA A 35 3.01 15.61 27.00
N ALA A 36 4.13 15.72 26.28
CA ALA A 36 5.09 16.80 26.47
C ALA A 36 4.48 18.18 26.15
N LEU A 37 3.77 18.33 25.04
CA LEU A 37 3.06 19.59 24.73
C LEU A 37 2.02 19.94 25.80
N ARG A 38 1.27 18.94 26.29
CA ARG A 38 0.32 19.13 27.38
C ARG A 38 0.98 19.66 28.64
N ARG A 39 2.12 19.07 29.03
CA ARG A 39 2.90 19.51 30.20
C ARG A 39 3.46 20.93 30.00
N LEU A 40 3.97 21.25 28.83
CA LEU A 40 4.46 22.60 28.52
C LEU A 40 3.36 23.67 28.61
N VAL A 41 2.16 23.37 28.10
CA VAL A 41 0.99 24.26 28.22
C VAL A 41 0.58 24.41 29.69
N ALA A 42 0.54 23.32 30.45
CA ALA A 42 0.19 23.35 31.87
C ALA A 42 1.19 24.17 32.72
N LEU A 43 2.49 24.07 32.42
CA LEU A 43 3.53 24.83 33.13
C LEU A 43 3.39 26.35 32.93
N LEU A 44 2.90 26.80 31.77
CA LEU A 44 2.67 28.23 31.51
C LEU A 44 1.48 28.80 32.29
N ALA A 45 0.58 27.96 32.82
CA ALA A 45 -0.63 28.37 33.54
C ALA A 45 -1.39 29.50 32.80
N ASP A 46 -1.71 30.61 33.47
CA ASP A 46 -2.33 31.81 32.87
C ASP A 46 -1.30 32.81 32.29
N GLY A 47 -0.01 32.47 32.37
CA GLY A 47 1.11 33.28 31.87
C GLY A 47 2.33 33.23 32.80
N THR A 48 3.53 33.16 32.23
CA THR A 48 4.79 33.09 32.99
C THR A 48 5.91 33.88 32.30
N GLY A 49 6.84 34.42 33.08
CA GLY A 49 8.06 35.06 32.57
C GLY A 49 9.01 34.06 31.91
N LEU A 50 9.79 34.48 30.92
CA LEU A 50 10.68 33.60 30.12
C LEU A 50 11.74 32.89 30.99
N GLU A 51 12.30 33.57 31.98
CA GLU A 51 13.32 33.00 32.87
C GLU A 51 12.71 31.94 33.80
N GLU A 52 11.60 32.28 34.46
CA GLU A 52 10.85 31.37 35.34
C GLU A 52 10.36 30.13 34.57
N PHE A 53 9.81 30.32 33.36
CA PHE A 53 9.39 29.20 32.51
C PHE A 53 10.58 28.34 32.11
N GLY A 54 11.76 28.94 31.89
CA GLY A 54 13.00 28.23 31.64
C GLY A 54 13.46 27.37 32.81
N GLU A 55 13.37 27.89 34.04
CA GLU A 55 13.70 27.15 35.26
C GLU A 55 12.72 25.98 35.48
N GLN A 56 11.42 26.22 35.32
CA GLN A 56 10.39 25.17 35.41
C GLN A 56 10.62 24.07 34.36
N CYS A 57 10.89 24.43 33.10
CA CYS A 57 11.19 23.45 32.06
C CYS A 57 12.49 22.69 32.31
N SER A 58 13.51 23.35 32.85
CA SER A 58 14.77 22.70 33.24
C SER A 58 14.53 21.68 34.36
N SER A 59 13.67 22.00 35.33
CA SER A 59 13.32 21.11 36.43
C SER A 59 12.45 19.92 35.96
N GLU A 60 11.44 20.18 35.14
CA GLU A 60 10.48 19.15 34.69
C GLU A 60 11.09 18.21 33.64
N PHE A 61 11.83 18.75 32.66
CA PHE A 61 12.33 17.97 31.51
C PHE A 61 13.83 17.72 31.51
N GLY A 62 14.59 18.30 32.45
CA GLY A 62 16.05 18.14 32.52
C GLY A 62 16.81 18.74 31.33
N ILE A 63 16.30 19.84 30.75
CA ILE A 63 16.85 20.44 29.52
C ILE A 63 17.81 21.61 29.79
N SER A 64 18.82 21.76 28.93
CA SER A 64 19.75 22.89 28.99
C SER A 64 19.11 24.22 28.55
N LYS A 65 19.74 25.36 28.86
CA LYS A 65 19.32 26.69 28.39
C LYS A 65 19.23 26.77 26.85
N ALA A 66 20.18 26.16 26.13
CA ALA A 66 20.17 26.13 24.67
C ALA A 66 19.00 25.28 24.11
N SER A 67 18.72 24.15 24.77
CA SER A 67 17.57 23.29 24.44
C SER A 67 16.25 24.00 24.74
N PHE A 68 16.16 24.77 25.82
CA PHE A 68 15.01 25.61 26.15
C PHE A 68 14.76 26.67 25.07
N THR A 69 15.80 27.38 24.61
CA THR A 69 15.64 28.35 23.52
C THR A 69 15.10 27.68 22.25
N SER A 70 15.64 26.51 21.89
CA SER A 70 15.18 25.74 20.73
C SER A 70 13.73 25.26 20.87
N MET A 71 13.35 24.82 22.08
CA MET A 71 11.97 24.46 22.42
C MET A 71 11.03 25.66 22.32
N MET A 72 11.42 26.83 22.83
CA MET A 72 10.60 28.04 22.77
C MET A 72 10.32 28.47 21.32
N HIS A 73 11.28 28.34 20.42
CA HIS A 73 11.06 28.57 18.99
C HIS A 73 10.02 27.59 18.42
N ALA A 74 10.14 26.30 18.73
CA ALA A 74 9.18 25.28 18.29
C ALA A 74 7.77 25.55 18.85
N LEU A 75 7.66 25.79 20.16
CA LEU A 75 6.41 25.97 20.88
C LEU A 75 5.62 27.21 20.41
N ARG A 76 6.30 28.31 20.06
CA ARG A 76 5.64 29.47 19.45
C ARG A 76 5.08 29.16 18.06
N HIS A 77 5.70 28.25 17.32
CA HIS A 77 5.28 27.89 15.97
C HIS A 77 4.12 26.88 15.94
N THR A 78 3.95 26.08 16.99
CA THR A 78 2.72 25.28 17.16
C THR A 78 1.49 26.17 17.32
N GLY A 79 1.66 27.43 17.72
CA GLY A 79 0.57 28.36 17.99
C GLY A 79 -0.27 27.98 19.21
N LEU A 80 0.29 27.15 20.10
CA LEU A 80 -0.29 26.85 21.41
C LEU A 80 0.14 27.88 22.46
N VAL A 81 1.16 28.70 22.16
CA VAL A 81 1.73 29.69 23.07
C VAL A 81 1.94 31.00 22.34
N GLU A 82 1.58 32.08 23.00
CA GLU A 82 1.72 33.45 22.50
C GLU A 82 2.50 34.33 23.46
N GLN A 83 3.07 35.40 22.93
CA GLN A 83 3.79 36.38 23.72
C GLN A 83 2.84 37.51 24.11
N THR A 84 2.50 37.63 25.39
CA THR A 84 1.55 38.63 25.89
C THR A 84 2.21 39.96 26.22
N SER A 85 3.49 39.94 26.62
CA SER A 85 4.32 41.14 26.77
C SER A 85 5.82 40.83 26.64
N PHE A 86 6.70 41.82 26.85
CA PHE A 86 8.14 41.58 26.79
C PHE A 86 8.55 40.50 27.81
N ASN A 87 9.16 39.42 27.31
CA ASN A 87 9.55 38.24 28.08
C ASN A 87 8.42 37.54 28.86
N HIS A 88 7.15 37.71 28.50
CA HIS A 88 6.04 36.96 29.09
C HIS A 88 5.27 36.18 28.04
N PHE A 89 4.95 34.92 28.37
CA PHE A 89 4.27 33.99 27.48
C PHE A 89 3.10 33.34 28.19
N ALA A 90 2.01 33.13 27.47
CA ALA A 90 0.82 32.43 27.97
C ALA A 90 0.32 31.43 26.91
N PRO A 91 -0.46 30.41 27.31
CA PRO A 91 -1.16 29.56 26.35
C PRO A 91 -2.14 30.38 25.52
N SER A 92 -2.28 30.08 24.24
CA SER A 92 -3.34 30.67 23.40
C SER A 92 -4.73 30.24 23.89
N GLU A 93 -5.78 30.96 23.49
CA GLU A 93 -7.18 30.68 23.86
C GLU A 93 -7.58 29.19 23.79
N ASP A 94 -7.24 28.52 22.68
CA ASP A 94 -7.59 27.10 22.47
C ASP A 94 -6.53 26.11 22.98
N ALA A 95 -5.41 26.57 23.55
CA ALA A 95 -4.25 25.71 23.82
C ALA A 95 -4.61 24.55 24.75
N HIS A 96 -5.23 24.85 25.89
CA HIS A 96 -5.65 23.86 26.87
C HIS A 96 -6.60 22.82 26.27
N ARG A 97 -7.59 23.27 25.48
CA ARG A 97 -8.52 22.37 24.78
C ARG A 97 -7.80 21.48 23.79
N LEU A 98 -6.87 22.02 23.00
CA LEU A 98 -6.14 21.28 21.97
C LEU A 98 -5.26 20.19 22.58
N VAL A 99 -4.60 20.46 23.70
CA VAL A 99 -3.71 19.48 24.33
C VAL A 99 -4.40 18.55 25.32
N ASP A 100 -5.68 18.77 25.64
CA ASP A 100 -6.42 17.98 26.63
C ASP A 100 -6.47 16.48 26.30
N GLU A 101 -6.60 15.63 27.32
CA GLU A 101 -6.70 14.18 27.12
C GLU A 101 -7.98 13.82 26.35
N GLY A 102 -7.84 13.02 25.31
CA GLY A 102 -8.95 12.66 24.40
C GLY A 102 -9.11 13.59 23.19
N ASN A 103 -8.42 14.73 23.17
CA ASN A 103 -8.44 15.69 22.05
C ASN A 103 -7.26 15.50 21.08
N GLU A 104 -6.56 14.36 21.11
CA GLU A 104 -5.36 14.12 20.28
C GLU A 104 -5.63 14.25 18.77
N ARG A 105 -6.83 13.90 18.31
CA ARG A 105 -7.25 14.11 16.91
C ARG A 105 -7.47 15.58 16.57
N LEU A 106 -7.96 16.36 17.52
CA LEU A 106 -8.12 17.81 17.36
C LEU A 106 -6.75 18.48 17.29
N LEU A 107 -5.80 18.07 18.15
CA LEU A 107 -4.40 18.50 18.07
C LEU A 107 -3.77 18.12 16.73
N ALA A 108 -3.99 16.89 16.24
CA ALA A 108 -3.48 16.46 14.94
C ALA A 108 -4.03 17.33 13.79
N ALA A 109 -5.31 17.73 13.84
CA ALA A 109 -5.89 18.64 12.85
C ALA A 109 -5.25 20.05 12.93
N HIS A 110 -5.05 20.57 14.14
CA HIS A 110 -4.37 21.85 14.38
C HIS A 110 -2.93 21.85 13.86
N LEU A 111 -2.18 20.77 14.11
CA LEU A 111 -0.81 20.62 13.61
C LEU A 111 -0.78 20.46 12.09
N HIS A 112 -1.74 19.75 11.49
CA HIS A 112 -1.89 19.65 10.05
C HIS A 112 -2.13 21.02 9.39
N ALA A 113 -2.87 21.92 10.01
CA ALA A 113 -3.06 23.27 9.48
C ALA A 113 -1.76 24.10 9.45
N ARG A 114 -0.74 23.72 10.23
CA ARG A 114 0.48 24.52 10.45
C ARG A 114 1.73 23.94 9.82
N TYR A 115 1.81 22.62 9.68
CA TYR A 115 3.01 21.93 9.24
C TYR A 115 2.81 21.16 7.94
N LEU A 116 3.81 21.22 7.07
CA LEU A 116 3.86 20.45 5.83
C LEU A 116 3.85 18.95 6.13
N PHE A 117 3.20 18.21 5.23
CA PHE A 117 3.22 16.75 5.18
C PHE A 117 2.85 16.12 6.53
N PHE A 118 1.69 16.49 7.08
CA PHE A 118 1.22 16.00 8.38
C PHE A 118 0.04 15.05 8.18
N GLY A 119 -1.15 15.59 7.84
CA GLY A 119 -2.31 14.79 7.45
C GLY A 119 -2.08 13.97 6.18
N GLU A 120 -1.26 14.49 5.27
CA GLU A 120 -0.89 13.84 4.01
C GLU A 120 -0.18 12.50 4.22
N ILE A 121 0.54 12.31 5.34
CA ILE A 121 1.21 11.05 5.69
C ILE A 121 0.22 9.88 5.67
N LEU A 122 -1.02 10.12 6.12
CA LEU A 122 -2.04 9.08 6.24
C LEU A 122 -2.42 8.45 4.88
N CYS A 123 -2.31 9.22 3.79
CA CYS A 123 -2.58 8.74 2.42
C CYS A 123 -1.52 7.74 1.93
N HIS A 124 -0.32 7.78 2.51
CA HIS A 124 0.83 6.96 2.11
C HIS A 124 1.07 5.76 3.03
N LEU A 125 0.14 5.53 3.96
CA LEU A 125 0.21 4.46 4.97
C LEU A 125 -0.83 3.35 4.74
N GLY A 126 -1.49 3.32 3.59
CA GLY A 126 -2.44 2.27 3.21
C GLY A 126 -1.80 0.87 3.15
N LYS A 127 -0.59 0.79 2.59
CA LYS A 127 0.37 -0.31 2.82
C LYS A 127 1.35 0.15 3.89
N SER A 128 1.85 -0.75 4.74
CA SER A 128 2.75 -0.31 5.82
C SER A 128 4.04 0.29 5.25
N ALA A 129 4.44 1.46 5.76
CA ALA A 129 5.59 2.21 5.24
C ALA A 129 6.59 2.55 6.35
N THR A 130 7.85 2.69 5.97
CA THR A 130 8.92 3.11 6.88
C THR A 130 9.04 4.63 6.92
N THR A 131 9.69 5.16 7.96
CA THR A 131 10.01 6.58 8.04
C THR A 131 10.84 7.04 6.82
N SER A 132 11.80 6.25 6.36
CA SER A 132 12.67 6.65 5.23
C SER A 132 11.89 6.74 3.92
N THR A 133 10.96 5.81 3.68
CA THR A 133 10.05 5.89 2.52
C THR A 133 9.18 7.14 2.57
N LEU A 134 8.63 7.47 3.75
CA LEU A 134 7.82 8.67 3.93
C LEU A 134 8.63 9.97 3.75
N VAL A 135 9.92 9.99 4.13
CA VAL A 135 10.83 11.11 3.86
C VAL A 135 10.99 11.33 2.35
N ALA A 136 11.15 10.26 1.57
CA ALA A 136 11.24 10.37 0.12
C ALA A 136 9.94 10.94 -0.47
N VAL A 137 8.77 10.42 -0.06
CA VAL A 137 7.46 10.94 -0.48
C VAL A 137 7.28 12.42 -0.11
N ALA A 138 7.67 12.81 1.11
CA ALA A 138 7.58 14.21 1.56
C ALA A 138 8.34 15.16 0.62
N LYS A 139 9.55 14.78 0.22
CA LYS A 139 10.40 15.56 -0.68
C LYS A 139 9.86 15.57 -2.11
N ASP A 140 9.64 14.37 -2.65
CA ASP A 140 9.41 14.18 -4.09
C ASP A 140 7.98 14.56 -4.50
N VAL A 141 7.00 14.34 -3.61
CA VAL A 141 5.58 14.55 -3.92
C VAL A 141 5.06 15.87 -3.36
N TYR A 142 5.52 16.29 -2.18
CA TYR A 142 4.97 17.45 -1.47
C TYR A 142 5.90 18.66 -1.39
N GLY A 143 7.11 18.56 -1.97
CA GLY A 143 8.08 19.66 -1.97
C GLY A 143 8.65 19.99 -0.60
N TYR A 144 8.49 19.11 0.39
CA TYR A 144 9.06 19.29 1.73
C TYR A 144 10.55 18.90 1.73
N THR A 145 11.38 19.79 1.19
CA THR A 145 12.83 19.56 0.96
C THR A 145 13.62 19.28 2.23
N GLN A 146 13.24 19.89 3.36
CA GLN A 146 13.92 19.71 4.66
C GLN A 146 13.46 18.46 5.43
N ALA A 147 12.66 17.56 4.83
CA ALA A 147 12.21 16.34 5.49
C ALA A 147 13.39 15.46 5.94
N SER A 148 13.31 14.98 7.18
CA SER A 148 14.27 14.04 7.78
C SER A 148 13.54 12.92 8.50
N ASN A 149 14.25 11.83 8.81
CA ASN A 149 13.67 10.74 9.59
C ASN A 149 13.16 11.21 10.97
N GLY A 150 13.86 12.15 11.61
CA GLY A 150 13.42 12.74 12.88
C GLY A 150 12.11 13.49 12.76
N GLU A 151 11.98 14.35 11.75
CA GLU A 151 10.78 15.16 11.51
C GLU A 151 9.55 14.32 11.14
N VAL A 152 9.74 13.27 10.34
CA VAL A 152 8.66 12.34 9.99
C VAL A 152 8.27 11.48 11.19
N ARG A 153 9.23 10.99 12.00
CA ARG A 153 8.93 10.26 13.25
C ARG A 153 8.15 11.10 14.24
N LEU A 154 8.48 12.39 14.37
CA LEU A 154 7.77 13.29 15.26
C LEU A 154 6.29 13.43 14.84
N ARG A 155 6.01 13.62 13.55
CA ARG A 155 4.64 13.65 13.00
C ARG A 155 3.90 12.34 13.24
N LEU A 156 4.56 11.21 12.96
CA LEU A 156 4.00 9.88 13.21
C LEU A 156 3.67 9.66 14.69
N SER A 157 4.47 10.18 15.62
CA SER A 157 4.17 10.07 17.06
C SER A 157 2.88 10.79 17.45
N PHE A 158 2.62 11.99 16.92
CA PHE A 158 1.33 12.67 17.14
C PHE A 158 0.15 11.91 16.53
N LEU A 159 0.32 11.40 15.30
CA LEU A 159 -0.73 10.63 14.62
C LEU A 159 -1.00 9.29 15.33
N GLN A 160 0.03 8.69 15.94
CA GLN A 160 -0.08 7.47 16.73
C GLN A 160 -0.79 7.74 18.06
N ASP A 161 -0.42 8.80 18.78
CA ASP A 161 -1.12 9.23 20.01
C ASP A 161 -2.62 9.49 19.73
N ALA A 162 -2.95 10.00 18.54
CA ALA A 162 -4.33 10.21 18.08
C ALA A 162 -5.08 8.95 17.61
N GLY A 163 -4.42 7.78 17.61
CA GLY A 163 -4.95 6.50 17.13
C GLY A 163 -5.21 6.46 15.61
N LEU A 164 -4.60 7.38 14.85
CA LEU A 164 -4.77 7.48 13.39
C LEU A 164 -3.78 6.57 12.64
N VAL A 165 -2.66 6.25 13.28
CA VAL A 165 -1.60 5.39 12.77
C VAL A 165 -1.25 4.35 13.84
N GLU A 166 -0.98 3.13 13.41
CA GLU A 166 -0.44 2.06 14.26
C GLU A 166 0.97 1.67 13.79
N ARG A 167 1.81 1.28 14.74
CA ARG A 167 3.14 0.75 14.47
C ARG A 167 3.03 -0.76 14.29
N VAL A 168 3.37 -1.24 13.10
CA VAL A 168 3.30 -2.67 12.74
C VAL A 168 4.52 -3.41 13.28
N ASP A 169 5.70 -2.79 13.18
CA ASP A 169 6.96 -3.28 13.74
C ASP A 169 7.93 -2.11 14.01
N TRP A 170 9.18 -2.43 14.35
CA TRP A 170 10.18 -1.43 14.71
C TRP A 170 10.50 -0.42 13.58
N GLN A 171 10.18 -0.70 12.31
CA GLN A 171 10.40 0.24 11.20
C GLN A 171 9.11 0.72 10.51
N ARG A 172 8.02 -0.05 10.56
CA ARG A 172 6.86 0.17 9.70
C ARG A 172 5.62 0.65 10.45
N PHE A 173 4.91 1.58 9.83
CA PHE A 173 3.65 2.18 10.29
C PHE A 173 2.53 1.89 9.30
N ARG A 174 1.28 1.85 9.77
CA ARG A 174 0.08 1.64 8.94
C ARG A 174 -1.05 2.57 9.39
N VAL A 175 -1.89 3.01 8.45
CA VAL A 175 -3.06 3.84 8.76
C VAL A 175 -4.20 2.98 9.34
N THR A 176 -4.80 3.45 10.44
CA THR A 176 -5.96 2.79 11.05
C THR A 176 -7.25 3.11 10.30
N ALA A 177 -8.36 2.43 10.62
CA ALA A 177 -9.66 2.81 10.10
C ALA A 177 -10.05 4.24 10.49
N ALA A 178 -9.73 4.66 11.72
CA ALA A 178 -9.93 6.01 12.20
C ALA A 178 -9.08 7.02 11.40
N GLY A 179 -7.82 6.68 11.09
CA GLY A 179 -6.95 7.48 10.23
C GLY A 179 -7.53 7.73 8.83
N ARG A 180 -8.08 6.68 8.19
CA ARG A 180 -8.73 6.80 6.88
C ARG A 180 -10.00 7.66 6.90
N SER A 181 -10.78 7.60 7.98
CA SER A 181 -11.94 8.47 8.14
C SER A 181 -11.51 9.91 8.42
N PHE A 182 -10.48 10.11 9.23
CA PHE A 182 -9.94 11.43 9.57
C PHE A 182 -9.45 12.19 8.34
N THR A 183 -8.75 11.52 7.40
CA THR A 183 -8.30 12.16 6.14
C THR A 183 -9.42 12.74 5.30
N LYS A 184 -10.64 12.17 5.36
CA LYS A 184 -11.79 12.67 4.60
C LYS A 184 -12.29 14.02 5.10
N ASN A 185 -11.97 14.36 6.35
CA ASN A 185 -12.36 15.61 6.99
C ASN A 185 -11.27 16.69 6.89
N LEU A 186 -10.13 16.39 6.26
CA LEU A 186 -9.02 17.32 6.09
C LEU A 186 -8.95 17.82 4.64
N THR A 187 -8.65 19.10 4.45
CA THR A 187 -8.20 19.61 3.16
C THR A 187 -6.71 19.31 3.02
N LEU A 188 -6.36 18.27 2.27
CA LEU A 188 -4.97 17.86 2.08
C LEU A 188 -4.27 18.66 0.97
N GLN A 189 -2.96 18.88 1.14
CA GLN A 189 -2.14 19.40 0.07
C GLN A 189 -2.13 18.43 -1.11
N LEU A 190 -2.27 18.94 -2.32
CA LEU A 190 -2.08 18.18 -3.54
C LEU A 190 -0.59 18.05 -3.88
N PRO A 191 -0.19 16.98 -4.59
CA PRO A 191 1.17 16.83 -5.09
C PRO A 191 1.67 18.08 -5.84
N VAL A 192 2.96 18.36 -5.74
CA VAL A 192 3.61 19.43 -6.50
C VAL A 192 3.46 19.12 -7.99
N GLY A 193 2.96 20.09 -8.77
CA GLY A 193 2.65 19.91 -10.19
C GLY A 193 1.19 19.53 -10.50
N ALA A 194 0.36 19.27 -9.48
CA ALA A 194 -1.08 19.30 -9.64
C ALA A 194 -1.55 20.77 -9.58
N GLU A 195 -1.71 21.40 -10.75
CA GLU A 195 -2.41 22.69 -10.85
C GLU A 195 -3.92 22.47 -10.74
N LEU A 196 -4.59 23.38 -10.02
CA LEU A 196 -6.03 23.40 -9.85
C LEU A 196 -6.65 23.94 -11.14
N GLU A 197 -7.24 23.08 -11.97
CA GLU A 197 -8.19 23.56 -12.97
C GLU A 197 -9.41 24.14 -12.25
N GLY A 198 -9.67 25.42 -12.53
CA GLY A 198 -10.82 26.15 -12.03
C GLY A 198 -12.11 25.47 -12.44
N ILE A 199 -13.05 25.47 -11.50
CA ILE A 199 -14.40 24.93 -11.65
C ILE A 199 -15.14 25.73 -12.73
N ASP A 200 -15.47 25.08 -13.84
CA ASP A 200 -16.63 25.43 -14.66
C ASP A 200 -17.54 24.18 -14.79
N PRO A 201 -18.86 24.32 -14.63
CA PRO A 201 -19.78 23.20 -14.52
C PRO A 201 -20.18 22.65 -15.89
N ALA A 202 -20.44 21.35 -15.92
CA ALA A 202 -21.03 20.57 -17.01
C ALA A 202 -20.11 20.18 -18.18
N GLY A 203 -19.57 18.97 -18.06
CA GLY A 203 -19.06 18.14 -19.16
C GLY A 203 -18.49 16.86 -18.56
N PRO A 204 -18.84 15.66 -19.04
CA PRO A 204 -18.52 14.40 -18.37
C PRO A 204 -17.01 14.15 -18.47
N GLN A 205 -16.26 14.48 -17.42
CA GLN A 205 -14.83 14.22 -17.38
C GLN A 205 -14.56 12.88 -16.72
N SER A 206 -14.19 11.95 -17.59
CA SER A 206 -13.49 10.71 -17.34
C SER A 206 -12.44 10.84 -16.23
N ALA A 207 -12.52 9.93 -15.27
CA ALA A 207 -11.48 9.64 -14.29
C ALA A 207 -10.08 9.54 -14.93
N PRO A 208 -8.99 9.77 -14.18
CA PRO A 208 -7.64 9.36 -14.63
C PRO A 208 -7.74 7.91 -15.13
N PRO A 209 -7.05 7.51 -16.23
CA PRO A 209 -7.21 6.17 -16.76
C PRO A 209 -6.85 5.20 -15.64
N ALA A 210 -7.87 4.56 -15.10
CA ALA A 210 -7.70 3.49 -14.15
C ALA A 210 -6.71 2.52 -14.79
N SER A 211 -5.72 2.04 -14.05
CA SER A 211 -4.89 0.93 -14.53
C SER A 211 -5.83 -0.11 -15.13
N VAL A 212 -5.53 -0.66 -16.31
CA VAL A 212 -6.40 -1.60 -17.05
C VAL A 212 -7.20 -2.56 -16.14
N PRO A 213 -6.61 -3.22 -15.11
CA PRO A 213 -7.39 -4.09 -14.23
C PRO A 213 -8.43 -3.36 -13.36
N ALA A 214 -8.15 -2.15 -12.88
CA ALA A 214 -9.10 -1.37 -12.06
C ALA A 214 -10.34 -0.93 -12.86
N ALA A 215 -10.18 -0.60 -14.15
CA ALA A 215 -11.31 -0.30 -15.03
C ALA A 215 -12.19 -1.54 -15.24
N VAL A 216 -11.56 -2.68 -15.55
CA VAL A 216 -12.24 -3.97 -15.76
C VAL A 216 -12.97 -4.42 -14.48
N ILE A 217 -12.32 -4.32 -13.32
CA ILE A 217 -12.93 -4.65 -12.02
C ILE A 217 -14.18 -3.79 -11.76
N ALA A 218 -14.11 -2.49 -12.05
CA ALA A 218 -15.25 -1.59 -11.88
C ALA A 218 -16.42 -2.00 -12.79
N GLN A 219 -16.15 -2.32 -14.06
CA GLN A 219 -17.16 -2.78 -15.02
C GLN A 219 -17.80 -4.11 -14.60
N LEU A 220 -17.00 -5.09 -14.17
CA LEU A 220 -17.51 -6.37 -13.66
C LEU A 220 -18.52 -6.15 -12.53
N ARG A 221 -18.17 -5.32 -11.54
CA ARG A 221 -19.04 -5.00 -10.39
C ARG A 221 -20.29 -4.22 -10.81
N GLN A 222 -20.14 -3.29 -11.75
CA GLN A 222 -21.23 -2.45 -12.23
C GLN A 222 -22.29 -3.28 -12.97
N TYR A 223 -21.88 -4.16 -13.89
CA TYR A 223 -22.79 -4.86 -14.78
C TYR A 223 -23.26 -6.23 -14.25
N GLY A 224 -22.49 -6.86 -13.35
CA GLY A 224 -22.82 -8.18 -12.82
C GLY A 224 -24.09 -8.26 -11.96
N ASN A 225 -24.54 -7.14 -11.37
CA ASN A 225 -25.73 -7.09 -10.50
C ASN A 225 -26.99 -6.54 -11.18
N VAL A 226 -26.99 -6.38 -12.50
CA VAL A 226 -28.09 -5.75 -13.24
C VAL A 226 -29.27 -6.71 -13.47
N GLY A 227 -28.99 -8.03 -13.59
CA GLY A 227 -30.03 -9.07 -13.72
C GLY A 227 -30.65 -9.23 -15.09
N THR A 228 -30.15 -8.51 -16.08
CA THR A 228 -30.42 -8.76 -17.50
C THR A 228 -29.13 -9.21 -18.17
N ASP A 229 -29.21 -10.14 -19.14
CA ASP A 229 -28.07 -10.51 -20.00
C ASP A 229 -27.50 -9.24 -20.62
N SER A 230 -26.41 -8.76 -20.04
CA SER A 230 -25.80 -7.48 -20.38
C SER A 230 -24.56 -7.81 -21.20
N ARG A 231 -24.62 -7.46 -22.48
CA ARG A 231 -23.47 -7.46 -23.37
C ARG A 231 -22.25 -6.77 -22.71
N ASP A 232 -22.48 -5.72 -21.94
CA ASP A 232 -21.42 -4.99 -21.23
C ASP A 232 -20.77 -5.86 -20.14
N PHE A 233 -21.52 -6.74 -19.48
CA PHE A 233 -20.96 -7.70 -18.53
C PHE A 233 -20.12 -8.76 -19.25
N GLU A 234 -20.61 -9.29 -20.38
CA GLU A 234 -19.86 -10.25 -21.20
C GLU A 234 -18.54 -9.64 -21.72
N GLU A 235 -18.57 -8.38 -22.17
CA GLU A 235 -17.39 -7.64 -22.62
C GLU A 235 -16.40 -7.39 -21.46
N ALA A 236 -16.89 -7.05 -20.26
CA ALA A 236 -16.04 -6.90 -19.08
C ALA A 236 -15.37 -8.23 -18.68
N VAL A 237 -16.10 -9.35 -18.78
CA VAL A 237 -15.54 -10.69 -18.55
C VAL A 237 -14.49 -11.02 -19.61
N ALA A 238 -14.73 -10.72 -20.89
CA ALA A 238 -13.74 -10.92 -21.94
C ALA A 238 -12.44 -10.13 -21.67
N GLN A 239 -12.55 -8.87 -21.26
CA GLN A 239 -11.41 -8.04 -20.89
C GLN A 239 -10.65 -8.59 -19.67
N ALA A 240 -11.37 -9.15 -18.68
CA ALA A 240 -10.75 -9.78 -17.53
C ALA A 240 -9.88 -10.98 -17.93
N PHE A 241 -10.41 -11.88 -18.76
CA PHE A 241 -9.63 -13.03 -19.23
C PHE A 241 -8.51 -12.63 -20.20
N ALA A 242 -8.69 -11.56 -20.99
CA ALA A 242 -7.61 -10.99 -21.77
C ALA A 242 -6.47 -10.47 -20.87
N PHE A 243 -6.81 -9.81 -19.76
CA PHE A 243 -5.83 -9.34 -18.79
C PHE A 243 -5.07 -10.48 -18.10
N LEU A 244 -5.71 -11.64 -17.90
CA LEU A 244 -5.06 -12.87 -17.41
C LEU A 244 -4.13 -13.53 -18.45
N GLY A 245 -4.02 -12.96 -19.66
CA GLY A 245 -3.12 -13.40 -20.73
C GLY A 245 -3.76 -14.29 -21.80
N PHE A 246 -5.08 -14.52 -21.76
CA PHE A 246 -5.76 -15.25 -22.83
C PHE A 246 -5.98 -14.37 -24.06
N GLN A 247 -5.95 -14.97 -25.25
CA GLN A 247 -6.66 -14.39 -26.38
C GLN A 247 -8.16 -14.62 -26.17
N ALA A 248 -8.85 -13.62 -25.65
CA ALA A 248 -10.29 -13.68 -25.36
C ALA A 248 -11.10 -13.07 -26.51
N GLU A 249 -12.04 -13.86 -27.05
CA GLU A 249 -12.99 -13.43 -28.06
C GLU A 249 -14.40 -13.42 -27.45
N HIS A 250 -15.07 -12.28 -27.51
CA HIS A 250 -16.48 -12.16 -27.16
C HIS A 250 -17.33 -12.69 -28.32
N LEU A 251 -18.08 -13.77 -28.09
CA LEU A 251 -18.84 -14.47 -29.12
C LEU A 251 -20.32 -14.05 -29.14
N GLY A 252 -20.91 -13.80 -27.97
CA GLY A 252 -22.24 -13.22 -27.72
C GLY A 252 -23.46 -13.86 -28.43
N GLY A 253 -24.63 -13.74 -27.81
CA GLY A 253 -25.93 -14.02 -28.45
C GLY A 253 -26.55 -15.38 -28.16
N SER A 254 -27.87 -15.48 -28.44
CA SER A 254 -28.70 -16.63 -28.04
C SER A 254 -28.13 -17.97 -28.53
N GLY A 255 -27.85 -18.88 -27.59
CA GLY A 255 -27.35 -20.23 -27.88
C GLY A 255 -25.85 -20.31 -28.17
N ARG A 256 -25.05 -19.35 -27.68
CA ARG A 256 -23.59 -19.39 -27.71
C ARG A 256 -23.02 -19.16 -26.30
N THR A 257 -21.75 -19.48 -26.12
CA THR A 257 -21.00 -19.04 -24.93
C THR A 257 -20.64 -17.58 -25.10
N ASP A 258 -20.48 -16.86 -23.99
CA ASP A 258 -20.22 -15.43 -24.05
C ASP A 258 -18.79 -15.12 -24.46
N VAL A 259 -17.81 -15.86 -23.90
CA VAL A 259 -16.39 -15.66 -24.19
C VAL A 259 -15.70 -16.98 -24.52
N LEU A 260 -14.86 -16.97 -25.55
CA LEU A 260 -13.87 -18.02 -25.83
C LEU A 260 -12.47 -17.49 -25.51
N GLY A 261 -11.82 -18.10 -24.51
CA GLY A 261 -10.43 -17.80 -24.16
C GLY A 261 -9.48 -18.84 -24.74
N ILE A 262 -8.43 -18.40 -25.44
CA ILE A 262 -7.38 -19.27 -25.98
C ILE A 262 -6.05 -18.90 -25.31
N ALA A 263 -5.44 -19.85 -24.60
CA ALA A 263 -4.08 -19.70 -24.11
C ALA A 263 -3.11 -19.92 -25.28
N GLN A 264 -2.53 -18.84 -25.82
CA GLN A 264 -1.61 -18.92 -26.96
C GLN A 264 -0.24 -19.47 -26.54
N LEU A 265 -0.20 -20.79 -26.36
CA LEU A 265 1.01 -21.55 -26.06
C LEU A 265 1.38 -22.46 -27.24
N ALA A 266 2.53 -23.12 -27.12
CA ALA A 266 2.94 -24.20 -28.02
C ALA A 266 1.83 -25.25 -28.14
N THR A 267 1.73 -25.91 -29.29
CA THR A 267 0.59 -26.79 -29.62
C THR A 267 0.24 -27.83 -28.56
N LYS A 268 1.23 -28.38 -27.85
CA LYS A 268 1.02 -29.38 -26.79
C LYS A 268 0.52 -28.79 -25.47
N ASP A 269 0.77 -27.50 -25.23
CA ASP A 269 0.43 -26.81 -23.99
C ASP A 269 -0.80 -25.91 -24.12
N ARG A 270 -1.17 -25.58 -25.37
CA ARG A 270 -2.34 -24.78 -25.72
C ARG A 270 -3.61 -25.45 -25.20
N TYR A 271 -4.44 -24.66 -24.55
CA TYR A 271 -5.76 -25.05 -24.10
C TYR A 271 -6.74 -23.90 -24.35
N ARG A 272 -8.03 -24.23 -24.30
CA ARG A 272 -9.16 -23.33 -24.53
C ARG A 272 -10.11 -23.38 -23.35
N ILE A 273 -10.68 -22.25 -23.02
CA ILE A 273 -11.74 -22.14 -22.03
C ILE A 273 -12.96 -21.49 -22.68
N ILE A 274 -14.15 -21.93 -22.28
CA ILE A 274 -15.35 -21.15 -22.51
C ILE A 274 -15.76 -20.49 -21.20
N VAL A 275 -16.20 -19.23 -21.29
CA VAL A 275 -16.71 -18.48 -20.15
C VAL A 275 -18.13 -18.03 -20.46
N ASP A 276 -19.01 -18.27 -19.49
CA ASP A 276 -20.41 -17.87 -19.49
C ASP A 276 -20.64 -16.88 -18.35
N ALA A 277 -21.14 -15.69 -18.68
CA ALA A 277 -21.31 -14.58 -17.77
C ALA A 277 -22.78 -14.48 -17.37
N LYS A 278 -23.07 -14.68 -16.08
CA LYS A 278 -24.42 -14.62 -15.50
C LYS A 278 -24.55 -13.41 -14.60
N SER A 279 -25.26 -12.39 -15.08
CA SER A 279 -25.66 -11.26 -14.23
C SER A 279 -26.89 -11.63 -13.40
N SER A 280 -27.06 -11.02 -12.23
CA SER A 280 -28.23 -11.26 -11.38
C SER A 280 -28.67 -10.01 -10.63
N GLY A 281 -29.94 -9.64 -10.78
CA GLY A 281 -30.53 -8.48 -10.11
C GLY A 281 -30.76 -8.71 -8.61
N SER A 282 -30.81 -9.97 -8.19
CA SER A 282 -30.84 -10.36 -6.79
C SER A 282 -29.44 -10.53 -6.18
N GLY A 283 -28.37 -10.30 -6.97
CA GLY A 283 -26.98 -10.46 -6.54
C GLY A 283 -26.52 -11.92 -6.40
N GLN A 284 -27.35 -12.88 -6.80
CA GLN A 284 -27.05 -14.31 -6.75
C GLN A 284 -27.63 -15.02 -7.97
N VAL A 285 -26.80 -15.81 -8.64
CA VAL A 285 -27.18 -16.65 -9.79
C VAL A 285 -27.91 -17.89 -9.27
N ALA A 286 -29.13 -18.12 -9.76
CA ALA A 286 -29.95 -19.24 -9.36
C ALA A 286 -29.60 -20.51 -10.14
N GLU A 287 -30.04 -21.65 -9.61
CA GLU A 287 -29.86 -22.97 -10.23
C GLU A 287 -30.45 -23.04 -11.65
N SER A 288 -31.61 -22.43 -11.86
CA SER A 288 -32.31 -22.39 -13.16
C SER A 288 -31.57 -21.60 -14.24
N ASP A 289 -30.66 -20.72 -13.84
CA ASP A 289 -30.00 -19.78 -14.74
C ASP A 289 -28.78 -20.41 -15.44
N VAL A 290 -28.25 -21.50 -14.87
CA VAL A 290 -27.12 -22.24 -15.41
C VAL A 290 -27.59 -23.51 -16.11
N LYS A 291 -27.54 -23.50 -17.45
CA LYS A 291 -27.93 -24.64 -18.29
C LYS A 291 -26.71 -25.52 -18.59
N PHE A 292 -26.38 -26.45 -17.69
CA PHE A 292 -25.21 -27.32 -17.82
C PHE A 292 -25.13 -28.12 -19.13
N ASP A 293 -26.26 -28.63 -19.64
CA ASP A 293 -26.29 -29.34 -20.92
C ASP A 293 -25.84 -28.44 -22.09
N ALA A 294 -26.24 -27.17 -22.09
CA ALA A 294 -25.83 -26.20 -23.10
C ALA A 294 -24.33 -25.87 -22.98
N LEU A 295 -23.82 -25.70 -21.75
CA LEU A 295 -22.39 -25.49 -21.51
C LEU A 295 -21.54 -26.67 -22.02
N ARG A 296 -22.01 -27.90 -21.83
CA ARG A 296 -21.35 -29.11 -22.37
C ARG A 296 -21.32 -29.12 -23.89
N ASP A 297 -22.41 -28.74 -24.53
CA ASP A 297 -22.47 -28.62 -26.00
C ASP A 297 -21.54 -27.51 -26.52
N HIS A 298 -21.49 -26.36 -25.83
CA HIS A 298 -20.54 -25.28 -26.14
C HIS A 298 -19.09 -25.73 -25.98
N LYS A 299 -18.75 -26.44 -24.89
CA LYS A 299 -17.41 -27.00 -24.63
C LYS A 299 -16.98 -27.88 -25.80
N ARG A 300 -17.85 -28.80 -26.24
CA ARG A 300 -17.59 -29.67 -27.40
C ARG A 300 -17.45 -28.91 -28.71
N LYS A 301 -18.36 -27.96 -28.99
CA LYS A 301 -18.36 -27.15 -30.21
C LYS A 301 -17.08 -26.34 -30.37
N HIS A 302 -16.60 -25.74 -29.29
CA HIS A 302 -15.40 -24.90 -29.27
C HIS A 302 -14.11 -25.66 -28.96
N LYS A 303 -14.19 -26.98 -28.74
CA LYS A 303 -13.07 -27.84 -28.31
C LYS A 303 -12.35 -27.23 -27.10
N ALA A 304 -13.13 -26.79 -26.13
CA ALA A 304 -12.64 -26.21 -24.89
C ALA A 304 -12.33 -27.30 -23.87
N ASP A 305 -11.26 -27.07 -23.13
CA ASP A 305 -10.75 -27.95 -22.09
C ASP A 305 -11.48 -27.69 -20.77
N HIS A 306 -11.80 -26.42 -20.49
CA HIS A 306 -12.48 -26.00 -19.26
C HIS A 306 -13.69 -25.09 -19.53
N VAL A 307 -14.63 -25.11 -18.58
CA VAL A 307 -15.83 -24.27 -18.58
C VAL A 307 -15.83 -23.44 -17.31
N VAL A 308 -16.01 -22.13 -17.45
CA VAL A 308 -16.09 -21.20 -16.33
C VAL A 308 -17.41 -20.44 -16.41
N VAL A 309 -18.11 -20.31 -15.28
CA VAL A 309 -19.27 -19.44 -15.14
C VAL A 309 -18.89 -18.31 -14.19
N VAL A 310 -19.05 -17.07 -14.64
CA VAL A 310 -18.78 -15.86 -13.86
C VAL A 310 -20.08 -15.20 -13.46
N GLY A 311 -20.24 -14.88 -12.18
CA GLY A 311 -21.45 -14.21 -11.67
C GLY A 311 -21.21 -13.51 -10.33
N PRO A 312 -22.14 -12.65 -9.87
CA PRO A 312 -21.97 -11.88 -8.64
C PRO A 312 -21.78 -12.76 -7.41
N ASP A 313 -22.66 -13.75 -7.25
CA ASP A 313 -22.54 -14.84 -6.29
C ASP A 313 -23.37 -16.04 -6.79
N PHE A 314 -23.24 -17.21 -6.15
CA PHE A 314 -23.92 -18.44 -6.57
C PHE A 314 -24.72 -19.06 -5.43
N ALA A 315 -25.89 -19.60 -5.75
CA ALA A 315 -26.69 -20.37 -4.79
C ALA A 315 -25.86 -21.56 -4.24
N PRO A 316 -25.91 -21.87 -2.93
CA PRO A 316 -25.03 -22.88 -2.32
C PRO A 316 -25.10 -24.26 -2.98
N ARG A 317 -26.29 -24.69 -3.42
CA ARG A 317 -26.50 -26.00 -4.08
C ARG A 317 -25.89 -26.07 -5.48
N LEU A 318 -25.78 -24.92 -6.15
CA LEU A 318 -25.21 -24.83 -7.50
C LEU A 318 -23.73 -25.25 -7.53
N LYS A 319 -23.01 -25.08 -6.41
CA LYS A 319 -21.60 -25.49 -6.29
C LYS A 319 -21.40 -26.99 -6.53
N ASN A 320 -22.25 -27.83 -5.92
CA ASN A 320 -22.14 -29.28 -6.07
C ASN A 320 -22.47 -29.71 -7.50
N TRP A 321 -23.51 -29.13 -8.10
CA TRP A 321 -23.88 -29.44 -9.49
C TRP A 321 -22.83 -28.97 -10.50
N ALA A 322 -22.21 -27.82 -10.25
CA ALA A 322 -21.13 -27.33 -11.10
C ALA A 322 -19.92 -28.27 -11.06
N ALA A 323 -19.52 -28.74 -9.88
CA ALA A 323 -18.48 -29.77 -9.73
C ALA A 323 -18.82 -31.06 -10.50
N GLU A 324 -20.03 -31.60 -10.31
CA GLU A 324 -20.51 -32.80 -11.01
C GLU A 324 -20.51 -32.65 -12.55
N ASN A 325 -20.66 -31.43 -13.06
CA ASN A 325 -20.69 -31.12 -14.49
C ASN A 325 -19.35 -30.58 -15.04
N GLU A 326 -18.28 -30.64 -14.26
CA GLU A 326 -16.96 -30.10 -14.62
C GLU A 326 -16.98 -28.60 -14.98
N VAL A 327 -17.76 -27.81 -14.24
CA VAL A 327 -17.90 -26.37 -14.41
C VAL A 327 -17.32 -25.62 -13.21
N ILE A 328 -16.48 -24.63 -13.49
CA ILE A 328 -15.88 -23.78 -12.47
C ILE A 328 -16.78 -22.57 -12.26
N LEU A 329 -17.23 -22.37 -11.02
CA LEU A 329 -17.95 -21.16 -10.63
C LEU A 329 -16.97 -20.14 -10.09
N LEU A 330 -16.93 -18.95 -10.68
CA LEU A 330 -16.04 -17.87 -10.28
C LEU A 330 -16.84 -16.62 -9.94
N ARG A 331 -16.80 -16.19 -8.67
CA ARG A 331 -17.51 -14.99 -8.23
C ARG A 331 -16.82 -13.75 -8.77
N ILE A 332 -17.58 -12.68 -9.02
CA ILE A 332 -17.02 -11.39 -9.44
C ILE A 332 -15.97 -10.89 -8.47
N GLU A 333 -16.20 -11.02 -7.16
CA GLU A 333 -15.22 -10.57 -6.16
C GLU A 333 -13.96 -11.45 -6.13
N ASP A 334 -14.09 -12.75 -6.41
CA ASP A 334 -12.94 -13.63 -6.54
C ASP A 334 -12.13 -13.26 -7.80
N LEU A 335 -12.79 -13.11 -8.95
CA LEU A 335 -12.15 -12.65 -10.19
C LEU A 335 -11.49 -11.28 -10.01
N ALA A 336 -12.13 -10.34 -9.32
CA ALA A 336 -11.53 -9.04 -9.01
C ALA A 336 -10.27 -9.15 -8.16
N THR A 337 -10.28 -10.04 -7.15
CA THR A 337 -9.10 -10.33 -6.33
C THR A 337 -7.97 -10.95 -7.16
N LEU A 338 -8.32 -11.88 -8.07
CA LEU A 338 -7.36 -12.50 -8.98
C LEU A 338 -6.74 -11.46 -9.93
N LEU A 339 -7.53 -10.55 -10.52
CA LEU A 339 -7.03 -9.50 -11.41
C LEU A 339 -6.06 -8.56 -10.69
N ASP A 340 -6.37 -8.16 -9.45
CA ASP A 340 -5.48 -7.32 -8.65
C ASP A 340 -4.17 -8.04 -8.28
N GLN A 341 -4.24 -9.32 -7.90
CA GLN A 341 -3.05 -10.13 -7.63
C GLN A 341 -2.19 -10.34 -8.89
N HIS A 342 -2.82 -10.67 -10.02
CA HIS A 342 -2.17 -10.89 -11.31
C HIS A 342 -1.50 -9.63 -11.84
N SER A 343 -2.07 -8.44 -11.57
CA SER A 343 -1.46 -7.16 -11.94
C SER A 343 -0.11 -6.90 -11.27
N ARG A 344 0.14 -7.53 -10.12
CA ARG A 344 1.35 -7.37 -9.31
C ARG A 344 2.32 -8.53 -9.50
N ASN A 345 1.79 -9.75 -9.54
CA ASN A 345 2.55 -10.97 -9.70
C ASN A 345 1.84 -11.86 -10.74
N PRO A 346 2.05 -11.63 -12.05
CA PRO A 346 1.33 -12.36 -13.09
C PRO A 346 1.67 -13.84 -13.05
N MET A 347 0.63 -14.67 -13.05
CA MET A 347 0.73 -16.12 -13.06
C MET A 347 0.88 -16.63 -14.50
N PRO A 348 1.81 -17.57 -14.78
CA PRO A 348 1.89 -18.19 -16.10
C PRO A 348 0.61 -18.91 -16.49
N LEU A 349 0.23 -18.86 -17.78
CA LEU A 349 -0.94 -19.57 -18.31
C LEU A 349 -0.88 -21.09 -18.06
N THR A 350 0.32 -21.68 -17.98
CA THR A 350 0.49 -23.09 -17.62
C THR A 350 0.06 -23.39 -16.19
N GLU A 351 0.30 -22.48 -15.25
CA GLU A 351 -0.15 -22.65 -13.86
C GLU A 351 -1.66 -22.40 -13.74
N LEU A 352 -2.20 -21.43 -14.49
CA LEU A 352 -3.64 -21.23 -14.59
C LEU A 352 -4.35 -22.49 -15.13
N ARG A 353 -3.80 -23.15 -16.16
CA ARG A 353 -4.29 -24.44 -16.67
C ARG A 353 -4.34 -25.52 -15.60
N ASP A 354 -3.28 -25.64 -14.82
CA ASP A 354 -3.19 -26.64 -13.75
C ASP A 354 -4.25 -26.37 -12.67
N ALA A 355 -4.50 -25.09 -12.35
CA ALA A 355 -5.60 -24.68 -11.46
C ALA A 355 -6.97 -25.04 -12.05
N PHE A 356 -7.23 -24.71 -13.33
CA PHE A 356 -8.48 -25.06 -14.01
C PHE A 356 -8.75 -26.58 -14.08
N SER A 357 -7.72 -27.41 -13.92
CA SER A 357 -7.86 -28.87 -13.88
C SER A 357 -8.32 -29.39 -12.50
N ARG A 358 -8.34 -28.54 -11.47
CA ARG A 358 -8.72 -28.86 -10.08
C ARG A 358 -10.02 -28.17 -9.70
N ILE A 359 -11.13 -28.54 -10.34
CA ILE A 359 -12.42 -27.82 -10.28
C ILE A 359 -12.92 -27.61 -8.85
N ASP A 360 -12.87 -28.65 -8.01
CA ASP A 360 -13.40 -28.60 -6.63
C ASP A 360 -12.61 -27.68 -5.70
N THR A 361 -11.31 -27.52 -5.96
CA THR A 361 -10.38 -26.73 -5.14
C THR A 361 -9.83 -25.53 -5.90
N PHE A 362 -10.48 -25.13 -6.99
CA PHE A 362 -9.96 -24.14 -7.94
C PHE A 362 -9.57 -22.82 -7.25
N SER A 363 -10.48 -22.29 -6.43
CA SER A 363 -10.25 -21.02 -5.71
C SER A 363 -9.11 -21.12 -4.70
N ASP A 364 -9.01 -22.24 -3.97
CA ASP A 364 -7.97 -22.45 -2.97
C ASP A 364 -6.59 -22.64 -3.64
N ASP A 365 -6.53 -23.41 -4.74
CA ASP A 365 -5.31 -23.64 -5.53
C ASP A 365 -4.78 -22.33 -6.13
N LEU A 366 -5.67 -21.48 -6.66
CA LEU A 366 -5.29 -20.15 -7.13
C LEU A 366 -4.77 -19.26 -6.00
N ALA A 367 -5.46 -19.24 -4.86
CA ALA A 367 -5.05 -18.43 -3.72
C ALA A 367 -3.65 -18.84 -3.23
N GLU A 368 -3.37 -20.14 -3.11
CA GLU A 368 -2.07 -20.67 -2.72
C GLU A 368 -0.96 -20.28 -3.71
N ARG A 369 -1.20 -20.41 -5.01
CA ARG A 369 -0.24 -20.04 -6.05
C ARG A 369 0.07 -18.54 -6.06
N TYR A 370 -0.95 -17.69 -5.97
CA TYR A 370 -0.72 -16.24 -5.88
C TYR A 370 -0.02 -15.83 -4.59
N GLN A 371 -0.30 -16.50 -3.47
CA GLN A 371 0.46 -16.30 -2.22
C GLN A 371 1.93 -16.69 -2.39
N ALA A 372 2.23 -17.79 -3.09
CA ALA A 372 3.61 -18.18 -3.39
C ALA A 372 4.31 -17.14 -4.29
N LEU A 373 3.63 -16.62 -5.31
CA LEU A 373 4.15 -15.55 -6.17
C LEU A 373 4.41 -14.26 -5.38
N GLU A 374 3.48 -13.83 -4.52
CA GLU A 374 3.64 -12.64 -3.67
C GLU A 374 4.78 -12.81 -2.67
N ARG A 375 4.89 -14.00 -2.06
CA ARG A 375 5.99 -14.37 -1.17
C ARG A 375 7.33 -14.27 -1.88
N ARG A 376 7.44 -14.80 -3.11
CA ARG A 376 8.67 -14.75 -3.91
C ARG A 376 9.08 -13.31 -4.22
N SER A 377 8.13 -12.46 -4.61
CA SER A 377 8.39 -11.03 -4.83
C SER A 377 8.82 -10.30 -3.57
N LEU A 378 8.21 -10.61 -2.42
CA LEU A 378 8.62 -10.06 -1.13
C LEU A 378 10.04 -10.52 -0.75
N LEU A 379 10.36 -11.79 -0.93
CA LEU A 379 11.70 -12.33 -0.65
C LEU A 379 12.76 -11.65 -1.52
N MET A 380 12.49 -11.49 -2.82
CA MET A 380 13.37 -10.77 -3.74
C MET A 380 13.62 -9.33 -3.28
N ARG A 381 12.56 -8.61 -2.89
CA ARG A 381 12.69 -7.26 -2.32
C ARG A 381 13.56 -7.26 -1.07
N ARG A 382 13.38 -8.20 -0.15
CA ARG A 382 14.16 -8.26 1.10
C ARG A 382 15.63 -8.59 0.85
N ILE A 383 15.94 -9.42 -0.13
CA ILE A 383 17.32 -9.66 -0.56
C ILE A 383 17.97 -8.35 -1.05
N ILE A 384 17.26 -7.56 -1.86
CA ILE A 384 17.73 -6.25 -2.33
C ILE A 384 17.89 -5.28 -1.16
N ASP A 385 16.92 -5.22 -0.24
CA ASP A 385 16.97 -4.34 0.94
C ASP A 385 18.19 -4.66 1.82
N LEU A 386 18.49 -5.94 2.05
CA LEU A 386 19.65 -6.37 2.83
C LEU A 386 20.96 -6.02 2.13
N ALA A 387 21.06 -6.28 0.82
CA ALA A 387 22.24 -5.89 0.04
C ALA A 387 22.43 -4.36 -0.01
N PHE A 388 21.34 -3.59 -0.05
CA PHE A 388 21.38 -2.14 0.02
C PHE A 388 21.80 -1.64 1.41
N GLN A 389 21.30 -2.24 2.48
CA GLN A 389 21.73 -1.92 3.85
C GLN A 389 23.22 -2.13 4.02
N GLU A 390 23.73 -3.29 3.59
CA GLU A 390 25.16 -3.61 3.63
C GLU A 390 26.00 -2.64 2.77
N ALA A 391 25.47 -2.19 1.63
CA ALA A 391 26.18 -1.26 0.74
C ALA A 391 26.26 0.19 1.25
N VAL A 392 25.39 0.60 2.17
CA VAL A 392 25.33 1.97 2.71
C VAL A 392 25.69 2.08 4.19
N ASP A 393 26.08 0.96 4.81
CA ASP A 393 26.52 0.93 6.20
C ASP A 393 27.81 1.74 6.39
N GLU A 394 27.99 2.34 7.56
CA GLU A 394 29.20 3.10 7.90
C GLU A 394 30.39 2.18 8.19
N ASP A 395 30.13 0.93 8.59
CA ASP A 395 31.13 -0.13 8.82
C ASP A 395 30.70 -1.45 8.14
N PRO A 396 30.76 -1.51 6.78
CA PRO A 396 30.25 -2.65 6.05
C PRO A 396 31.14 -3.89 6.22
N VAL A 397 30.49 -5.04 6.40
CA VAL A 397 31.17 -6.33 6.43
C VAL A 397 31.67 -6.67 5.03
N ASP A 398 32.92 -7.13 4.96
CA ASP A 398 33.52 -7.66 3.72
C ASP A 398 33.42 -6.72 2.50
N ASP A 399 33.52 -5.40 2.69
CA ASP A 399 33.37 -4.39 1.62
C ASP A 399 31.96 -4.38 0.97
N GLY A 400 30.91 -4.50 1.78
CA GLY A 400 29.53 -4.40 1.31
C GLY A 400 28.95 -5.71 0.76
N TYR A 401 29.61 -6.84 1.06
CA TYR A 401 29.23 -8.17 0.61
C TYR A 401 28.41 -8.90 1.67
N ILE A 402 27.31 -9.53 1.26
CA ILE A 402 26.47 -10.36 2.12
C ILE A 402 26.46 -11.82 1.65
N SER A 403 26.62 -12.78 2.57
CA SER A 403 26.51 -14.21 2.29
C SER A 403 25.06 -14.70 2.30
N VAL A 404 24.79 -15.80 1.60
CA VAL A 404 23.47 -16.46 1.60
C VAL A 404 23.07 -16.87 3.02
N GLU A 405 24.01 -17.32 3.84
CA GLU A 405 23.77 -17.70 5.23
C GLU A 405 23.31 -16.50 6.07
N ASN A 406 23.93 -15.33 5.88
CA ASN A 406 23.53 -14.09 6.56
C ASN A 406 22.17 -13.59 6.10
N ILE A 407 21.87 -13.70 4.80
CA ILE A 407 20.54 -13.38 4.25
C ILE A 407 19.48 -14.26 4.92
N ILE A 408 19.65 -15.59 4.90
CA ILE A 408 18.68 -16.52 5.52
C ILE A 408 18.54 -16.25 7.02
N TYR A 409 19.65 -15.96 7.71
CA TYR A 409 19.63 -15.62 9.13
C TYR A 409 18.85 -14.34 9.42
N ALA A 410 19.06 -13.27 8.64
CA ALA A 410 18.33 -12.01 8.78
C ALA A 410 16.83 -12.21 8.54
N LEU A 411 16.46 -13.04 7.58
CA LEU A 411 15.07 -13.28 7.18
C LEU A 411 14.34 -14.34 8.03
N ARG A 412 15.03 -15.02 8.95
CA ARG A 412 14.50 -16.18 9.72
C ARG A 412 13.25 -15.91 10.55
N LYS A 413 12.98 -14.64 10.90
CA LYS A 413 11.81 -14.18 11.66
C LYS A 413 10.80 -13.41 10.81
N GLU A 414 11.14 -13.08 9.57
CA GLU A 414 10.29 -12.29 8.68
C GLU A 414 9.38 -13.16 7.80
N PHE A 415 9.75 -14.43 7.58
CA PHE A 415 9.04 -15.35 6.72
C PHE A 415 8.67 -16.65 7.47
N THR A 416 7.43 -17.09 7.24
CA THR A 416 6.92 -18.40 7.67
C THR A 416 6.29 -19.08 6.45
N PRO A 417 6.77 -20.25 5.99
CA PRO A 417 7.99 -20.94 6.44
C PRO A 417 9.25 -20.11 6.18
N ARG A 418 10.38 -20.49 6.80
CA ARG A 418 11.67 -19.83 6.54
C ARG A 418 12.11 -20.05 5.09
N PRO A 419 12.75 -19.07 4.44
CA PRO A 419 13.25 -19.26 3.10
C PRO A 419 14.29 -20.37 3.06
N SER A 420 14.21 -21.24 2.08
CA SER A 420 15.23 -22.28 1.88
C SER A 420 16.47 -21.69 1.21
N ARG A 421 17.62 -22.36 1.36
CA ARG A 421 18.85 -21.95 0.65
C ARG A 421 18.65 -21.94 -0.87
N GLN A 422 17.95 -22.95 -1.39
CA GLN A 422 17.60 -23.03 -2.80
C GLN A 422 16.75 -21.84 -3.26
N GLU A 423 15.71 -21.47 -2.50
CA GLU A 423 14.82 -20.34 -2.83
C GLU A 423 15.60 -19.01 -2.90
N VAL A 424 16.56 -18.82 -1.98
CA VAL A 424 17.44 -17.63 -1.97
C VAL A 424 18.43 -17.67 -3.13
N ASP A 425 19.07 -18.81 -3.38
CA ASP A 425 20.03 -18.99 -4.48
C ASP A 425 19.38 -18.72 -5.85
N GLU A 426 18.15 -19.19 -6.08
CA GLU A 426 17.40 -18.95 -7.32
C GLU A 426 17.11 -17.46 -7.56
N LEU A 427 16.73 -16.73 -6.51
CA LEU A 427 16.48 -15.29 -6.59
C LEU A 427 17.75 -14.50 -6.79
N ILE A 428 18.84 -14.88 -6.12
CA ILE A 428 20.15 -14.28 -6.31
C ILE A 428 20.64 -14.50 -7.74
N ALA A 429 20.46 -15.70 -8.30
CA ALA A 429 20.82 -15.98 -9.69
C ALA A 429 20.07 -15.07 -10.67
N PHE A 430 18.77 -14.85 -10.44
CA PHE A 430 17.98 -13.89 -11.23
C PHE A 430 18.49 -12.45 -11.08
N LEU A 431 18.70 -11.99 -9.84
CA LEU A 431 19.17 -10.65 -9.51
C LEU A 431 20.60 -10.38 -10.02
N SER A 432 21.44 -11.40 -10.09
CA SER A 432 22.79 -11.34 -10.66
C SER A 432 22.85 -11.55 -12.17
N SER A 433 21.73 -11.83 -12.83
CA SER A 433 21.74 -11.99 -14.29
C SER A 433 22.20 -10.69 -14.97
N PRO A 434 22.93 -10.73 -16.08
CA PRO A 434 23.48 -9.53 -16.73
C PRO A 434 22.42 -8.51 -17.14
N VAL A 435 21.19 -8.97 -17.41
CA VAL A 435 20.07 -8.13 -17.84
C VAL A 435 19.40 -7.43 -16.64
N VAL A 436 19.36 -8.09 -15.47
CA VAL A 436 18.83 -7.49 -14.23
C VAL A 436 19.89 -6.66 -13.52
N ALA A 437 21.13 -7.14 -13.46
CA ALA A 437 22.31 -6.48 -12.90
C ALA A 437 22.05 -5.77 -11.56
N ALA A 438 21.34 -6.45 -10.65
CA ALA A 438 21.09 -5.94 -9.30
C ALA A 438 22.25 -6.29 -8.36
N LEU A 439 22.75 -7.52 -8.45
CA LEU A 439 23.76 -8.07 -7.53
C LEU A 439 24.99 -8.58 -8.28
N GLU A 440 26.17 -8.28 -7.76
CA GLU A 440 27.42 -8.94 -8.14
C GLU A 440 27.62 -10.17 -7.24
N SER A 441 28.03 -11.29 -7.82
CA SER A 441 28.24 -12.55 -7.10
C SER A 441 29.70 -12.98 -7.15
N THR A 442 30.36 -13.05 -5.99
CA THR A 442 31.78 -13.45 -5.87
C THR A 442 31.95 -14.49 -4.76
N LYS A 443 32.35 -15.72 -5.11
CA LYS A 443 32.63 -16.83 -4.17
C LYS A 443 31.48 -17.08 -3.15
N GLY A 444 30.23 -17.00 -3.59
CA GLY A 444 29.05 -17.23 -2.72
C GLY A 444 28.67 -16.05 -1.82
N ARG A 445 29.24 -14.86 -2.08
CA ARG A 445 28.83 -13.60 -1.46
C ARG A 445 28.31 -12.65 -2.53
N HIS A 446 27.43 -11.74 -2.12
CA HIS A 446 26.67 -10.90 -3.03
C HIS A 446 26.75 -9.43 -2.62
N LYS A 447 26.93 -8.53 -3.58
CA LYS A 447 27.01 -7.08 -3.34
C LYS A 447 26.06 -6.35 -4.29
N LEU A 448 25.46 -5.26 -3.83
CA LEU A 448 24.60 -4.44 -4.68
C LEU A 448 25.43 -3.68 -5.73
N ILE A 449 25.04 -3.77 -7.00
CA ILE A 449 25.74 -3.08 -8.11
C ILE A 449 25.19 -1.67 -8.34
N ASP A 450 23.90 -1.46 -8.09
CA ASP A 450 23.20 -0.23 -8.44
C ASP A 450 22.06 0.05 -7.45
N SER A 451 21.59 1.30 -7.41
CA SER A 451 20.50 1.70 -6.54
C SER A 451 19.22 0.91 -6.82
N PRO A 452 18.39 0.59 -5.79
CA PRO A 452 17.10 -0.07 -5.99
C PRO A 452 16.18 0.68 -6.97
N ARG A 453 16.33 2.02 -7.07
CA ARG A 453 15.60 2.86 -8.03
C ARG A 453 15.97 2.54 -9.47
N ASN A 454 17.26 2.46 -9.80
CA ASN A 454 17.70 2.14 -11.16
C ASN A 454 17.35 0.70 -11.54
N LEU A 455 17.44 -0.23 -10.58
CA LEU A 455 16.96 -1.60 -10.77
C LEU A 455 15.48 -1.64 -11.15
N ALA A 456 14.63 -0.90 -10.43
CA ALA A 456 13.20 -0.82 -10.74
C ALA A 456 12.93 -0.25 -12.15
N LEU A 457 13.65 0.82 -12.54
CA LEU A 457 13.56 1.39 -13.88
C LEU A 457 13.98 0.38 -14.96
N ARG A 458 15.05 -0.39 -14.73
CA ARG A 458 15.55 -1.41 -15.64
C ARG A 458 14.53 -2.52 -15.86
N LEU A 459 13.97 -3.07 -14.77
CA LEU A 459 12.93 -4.10 -14.84
C LEU A 459 11.66 -3.60 -15.54
N ALA A 460 11.24 -2.36 -15.27
CA ALA A 460 10.12 -1.75 -15.96
C ALA A 460 10.39 -1.57 -17.47
N GLY A 461 11.59 -1.13 -17.83
CA GLY A 461 12.01 -1.00 -19.23
C GLY A 461 12.00 -2.34 -19.98
N LEU A 462 12.47 -3.41 -19.34
CA LEU A 462 12.42 -4.77 -19.91
C LEU A 462 10.99 -5.23 -20.14
N GLY A 463 10.10 -5.00 -19.18
CA GLY A 463 8.67 -5.31 -19.33
C GLY A 463 8.02 -4.56 -20.49
N GLY A 464 8.35 -3.28 -20.67
CA GLY A 464 7.85 -2.46 -21.77
C GLY A 464 8.26 -2.97 -23.15
N ILE A 465 9.49 -3.48 -23.30
CA ILE A 465 9.97 -4.06 -24.56
C ILE A 465 9.17 -5.33 -24.91
N VAL A 466 8.98 -6.23 -23.93
CA VAL A 466 8.28 -7.51 -24.14
C VAL A 466 6.81 -7.29 -24.48
N ALA A 467 6.14 -6.31 -23.87
CA ALA A 467 4.71 -6.04 -24.09
C ALA A 467 4.37 -5.50 -25.50
N THR A 468 5.38 -5.05 -26.27
CA THR A 468 5.20 -4.57 -27.66
C THR A 468 5.29 -5.67 -28.72
N SER A 469 5.50 -6.92 -28.29
CA SER A 469 5.56 -8.14 -29.12
C SER A 469 4.25 -8.89 -29.05
#